data_AF-A0A1Q9MSH9-F1
#
_entry.id   AF-A0A1Q9MSH9-F1
#
_cell.length_a   1.000
_cell.length_b   1.000
_cell.length_c   1.000
_cell.angle_alpha   90.00
_cell.angle_beta   90.00
_cell.angle_gamma   90.00
#
_symmetry.space_group_name_H-M   'P 1'
#
loop_
_entity.id
_entity.type
_entity.pdbx_description
1 polymer ?
#
loop_
_entity_poly.entity_id
_entity_poly.type
_entity_poly.pdbx_seq_one_letter_code
_entity_poly.pdbx_strand_id
1 'polypeptide(L)' 'MTTVVLEKTVAEELIRYKLHSITEEIHHILGRWNETSASGFLEKARNGIIEEAENDAIDLHQLLADEKLLRDLLKKI' A
#
# COMPACT_ATOMS: atom_id res chain seq x y z
N MET A 1 -9.95 -31.81 -6.52
CA MET A 1 -9.28 -30.59 -6.04
C MET A 1 -7.86 -30.65 -6.55
N THR A 2 -7.41 -29.61 -7.24
CA THR A 2 -6.04 -29.54 -7.76
C THR A 2 -5.19 -28.74 -6.78
N THR A 3 -4.11 -29.32 -6.28
CA THR A 3 -3.17 -28.64 -5.40
C THR A 3 -2.10 -27.99 -6.25
N VAL A 4 -2.02 -26.65 -6.24
CA VAL A 4 -0.94 -25.91 -6.90
C VAL A 4 0.18 -25.72 -5.89
N VAL A 5 1.38 -26.17 -6.23
CA VAL A 5 2.58 -25.97 -5.41
C VAL A 5 3.30 -24.73 -5.93
N LEU A 6 3.58 -23.78 -5.03
CA LEU A 6 4.33 -22.57 -5.33
C LEU A 6 5.70 -22.66 -4.67
N GLU A 7 6.76 -22.47 -5.45
CA GLU A 7 8.12 -22.39 -4.93
C GLU A 7 8.26 -21.20 -3.99
N LYS A 8 8.90 -21.43 -2.83
CA LYS A 8 9.06 -20.41 -1.79
C LYS A 8 9.75 -19.14 -2.34
N THR A 9 10.80 -19.31 -3.14
CA THR A 9 11.53 -18.20 -3.76
C THR A 9 10.64 -17.36 -4.68
N VAL A 10 9.81 -18.02 -5.49
CA VAL A 10 8.84 -17.34 -6.37
C VAL A 10 7.80 -16.59 -5.54
N ALA A 11 7.31 -17.17 -4.45
CA ALA A 11 6.38 -16.49 -3.54
C ALA A 11 7.01 -15.22 -2.92
N GLU A 12 8.25 -15.31 -2.44
CA GLU A 12 8.98 -14.16 -1.90
C GLU A 12 9.19 -13.06 -2.94
N GLU A 13 9.59 -13.43 -4.17
CA GLU A 13 9.79 -12.48 -5.27
C GLU A 13 8.49 -11.76 -5.64
N LEU A 14 7.37 -12.49 -5.74
CA LEU A 14 6.06 -11.91 -6.04
C LEU A 14 5.59 -10.95 -4.93
N ILE A 15 5.81 -11.31 -3.66
CA ILE A 15 5.47 -10.45 -2.53
C ILE A 15 6.31 -9.17 -2.55
N ARG A 16 7.62 -9.28 -2.80
CA ARG A 16 8.53 -8.13 -2.90
C ARG A 16 8.17 -7.22 -4.08
N TYR A 17 7.84 -7.82 -5.22
CA TYR A 17 7.38 -7.09 -6.39
C TYR A 17 6.10 -6.29 -6.08
N LYS A 18 5.10 -6.93 -5.47
CA LYS A 18 3.85 -6.24 -5.09
C LYS A 18 4.08 -5.16 -4.04
N LEU A 19 4.95 -5.39 -3.05
CA LEU A 19 5.35 -4.38 -2.06
C LEU A 19 5.96 -3.16 -2.74
N HIS A 20 6.86 -3.35 -3.71
CA HIS A 20 7.45 -2.24 -4.46
C HIS A 20 6.38 -1.44 -5.21
N SER A 21 5.45 -2.10 -5.92
CA SER A 21 4.36 -1.41 -6.60
C SER A 21 3.46 -0.61 -5.65
N ILE A 22 3.16 -1.15 -4.47
CA ILE A 22 2.37 -0.44 -3.45
C ILE A 22 3.13 0.79 -2.94
N THR A 23 4.42 0.66 -2.66
CA THR A 23 5.24 1.79 -2.22
C THR A 23 5.27 2.91 -3.27
N GLU A 24 5.40 2.56 -4.56
CA GLU A 24 5.36 3.56 -5.64
C GLU A 24 3.99 4.26 -5.73
N GLU A 25 2.89 3.52 -5.59
CA GLU A 25 1.54 4.12 -5.61
C GLU A 25 1.31 5.04 -4.40
N ILE A 26 1.79 4.64 -3.22
CA ILE A 26 1.77 5.49 -2.02
C ILE A 26 2.54 6.79 -2.28
N HIS A 27 3.75 6.70 -2.84
CA HIS A 27 4.53 7.89 -3.18
C HIS A 27 3.85 8.76 -4.23
N HIS A 28 3.18 8.17 -5.22
CA HIS A 28 2.42 8.89 -6.23
C HIS A 28 1.24 9.67 -5.63
N ILE A 29 0.44 9.04 -4.76
CA ILE A 29 -0.63 9.71 -4.02
C ILE A 29 -0.06 10.87 -3.19
N LEU A 30 0.97 10.61 -2.38
CA LEU A 30 1.57 11.64 -1.53
C LEU A 30 2.18 12.80 -2.34
N GLY A 31 2.79 12.49 -3.48
CA GLY A 31 3.34 13.47 -4.41
C GLY A 31 2.28 14.38 -5.03
N ARG A 32 1.09 13.85 -5.37
CA ARG A 32 -0.04 14.66 -5.87
C ARG A 32 -0.48 15.73 -4.88
N TRP A 33 -0.38 15.44 -3.59
CA TRP A 33 -0.80 16.33 -2.51
C TRP A 33 0.35 17.09 -1.85
N ASN A 34 1.58 16.93 -2.36
CA ASN A 34 2.80 17.50 -1.77
C ASN A 34 2.97 17.17 -0.27
N GLU A 35 2.56 15.96 0.12
CA GLU A 35 2.68 15.44 1.48
C GLU A 35 3.87 14.50 1.58
N THR A 36 4.53 14.49 2.74
CA THR A 36 5.65 13.58 3.03
C THR A 36 5.25 12.42 3.92
N SER A 37 4.03 12.46 4.47
CA SER A 37 3.52 11.48 5.43
C SER A 37 2.11 11.06 5.08
N ALA A 38 1.90 9.74 5.00
CA ALA A 38 0.58 9.16 4.82
C ALA A 38 -0.37 9.49 5.97
N SER A 39 0.10 9.49 7.23
CA SER A 39 -0.74 9.89 8.35
C SER A 39 -1.10 11.37 8.31
N GLY A 40 -0.16 12.23 7.89
CA GLY A 40 -0.40 13.66 7.71
C GLY A 40 -1.44 13.94 6.62
N PHE A 41 -1.32 13.27 5.48
CA PHE A 41 -2.29 13.36 4.40
C PHE A 41 -3.70 12.88 4.84
N LEU A 42 -3.80 11.70 5.45
CA LEU A 42 -5.08 11.14 5.88
C LEU A 42 -5.80 12.03 6.90
N GLU A 43 -5.08 12.63 7.84
CA GLU A 43 -5.67 13.56 8.80
C GLU A 43 -6.15 14.85 8.12
N LYS A 44 -5.40 15.37 7.14
CA LYS A 44 -5.83 16.56 6.38
C LYS A 44 -7.06 16.28 5.52
N ALA A 45 -7.12 15.13 4.86
CA ALA A 45 -8.28 14.69 4.09
C ALA A 45 -9.51 14.52 5.01
N ARG A 46 -9.34 13.88 6.17
CA ARG A 46 -10.40 13.68 7.16
C ARG A 46 -10.96 15.00 7.71
N ASN A 47 -10.09 15.99 7.91
CA ASN A 47 -10.49 17.31 8.42
C ASN A 47 -11.02 18.24 7.32
N GLY A 48 -11.10 17.78 6.06
CA GLY A 48 -11.56 18.58 4.94
C GLY A 48 -10.62 19.72 4.55
N ILE A 49 -9.36 19.66 4.98
CA ILE A 49 -8.34 20.68 4.66
C ILE A 49 -7.95 20.60 3.18
N ILE A 50 -7.98 19.39 2.63
CA ILE A 50 -7.68 19.12 1.24
C ILE A 50 -8.98 18.68 0.57
N GLU A 51 -9.54 19.57 -0.26
CA GLU A 51 -10.75 19.28 -1.03
C GLU A 51 -10.49 18.19 -2.07
N GLU A 52 -11.49 17.37 -2.36
CA GLU A 52 -11.44 16.26 -3.34
C GLU A 52 -10.42 15.14 -3.05
N ALA A 53 -9.76 15.14 -1.88
CA ALA A 53 -8.81 14.11 -1.48
C ALA A 53 -9.44 12.79 -1.00
N GLU A 54 -10.78 12.69 -0.96
CA GLU A 54 -11.48 11.54 -0.36
C GLU A 54 -11.13 10.21 -1.03
N ASN A 55 -11.15 10.16 -2.36
CA ASN A 55 -10.81 8.93 -3.11
C ASN A 55 -9.36 8.51 -2.86
N ASP A 56 -8.43 9.47 -2.93
CA ASP A 56 -7.00 9.21 -2.69
C ASP A 56 -6.72 8.81 -1.24
N ALA A 57 -7.51 9.32 -0.28
CA ALA A 57 -7.43 8.92 1.13
C ALA A 57 -7.92 7.48 1.34
N ILE A 58 -9.00 7.08 0.66
CA ILE A 58 -9.50 5.70 0.67
C ILE A 58 -8.44 4.76 0.07
N ASP A 59 -7.91 5.11 -1.10
CA ASP A 59 -6.91 4.32 -1.80
C ASP A 59 -5.64 4.19 -0.95
N LEU A 60 -5.15 5.28 -0.37
CA LEU A 60 -3.98 5.26 0.50
C LEU A 60 -4.21 4.39 1.74
N HIS A 61 -5.40 4.43 2.34
CA HIS A 61 -5.73 3.59 3.48
C HIS A 61 -5.66 2.11 3.14
N GLN A 62 -6.21 1.72 1.97
CA GLN A 62 -6.15 0.34 1.49
C GLN A 62 -4.72 -0.09 1.19
N LEU A 63 -3.92 0.76 0.52
CA LEU A 63 -2.53 0.47 0.20
C LEU A 63 -1.68 0.24 1.46
N LEU A 64 -1.89 1.00 2.53
CA LEU A 64 -1.23 0.79 3.82
C LEU A 64 -1.62 -0.53 4.48
N ALA A 65 -2.89 -0.91 4.38
CA ALA A 65 -3.37 -2.20 4.89
C ALA A 65 -2.75 -3.37 4.12
N ASP A 66 -2.71 -3.28 2.79
CA ASP A 66 -2.09 -4.28 1.91
C ASP A 66 -0.58 -4.37 2.15
N GLU A 67 0.11 -3.23 2.31
CA GLU A 67 1.54 -3.20 2.62
C GLU A 67 1.83 -3.96 3.91
N LYS A 68 1.05 -3.68 4.96
CA LYS A 68 1.18 -4.37 6.25
C LYS A 68 0.97 -5.87 6.11
N LEU A 69 -0.09 -6.29 5.40
CA LEU A 69 -0.40 -7.69 5.15
C LEU A 69 0.76 -8.40 4.45
N LEU A 70 1.28 -7.82 3.38
CA LEU A 70 2.37 -8.41 2.59
C LEU A 70 3.68 -8.48 3.37
N ARG A 71 4.00 -7.45 4.18
CA ARG A 71 5.15 -7.49 5.10
C ARG A 71 5.01 -8.61 6.12
N ASP A 72 3.80 -8.85 6.63
CA ASP A 72 3.55 -9.93 7.58
C ASP A 72 3.57 -11.31 6.92
N LEU A 73 3.15 -11.43 5.65
CA LEU A 73 3.32 -12.66 4.87
C LEU A 73 4.78 -12.97 4.60
N LEU A 74 5.59 -11.97 4.21
CA LEU A 74 7.01 -12.16 3.94
C LEU A 74 7.78 -12.64 5.18
N LYS A 75 7.38 -12.25 6.39
CA LYS A 75 7.98 -12.74 7.65
C LYS A 75 7.64 -14.20 7.96
N LYS A 76 6.57 -14.74 7.37
CA LYS A 76 6.05 -16.09 7.64
C LYS A 76 6.54 -17.13 6.63
N ILE A 77 7.15 -16.68 5.54
CA ILE A 77 7.67 -17.52 4.46
C ILE A 77 9.11 -17.89 4.78
#